data_AF-A0A9X9F8S8-F1
#
_entry.id   AF-A0A9X9F8S8-F1
#
_cell.length_a   1.000
_cell.length_b   1.000
_cell.length_c   1.000
_cell.angle_alpha   90.00
_cell.angle_beta   90.00
_cell.angle_gamma   90.00
#
_symmetry.space_group_name_H-M   'P 1'
#
loop_
_entity.id
_entity.type
_entity.pdbx_description
1 polymer ?
#
loop_
_entity_poly.entity_id
_entity_poly.type
_entity_poly.pdbx_seq_one_letter_code
_entity_poly.pdbx_strand_id
1 'polypeptide(L)' 'MPLKNYGVLKGTVIQSKIGKGKTPHYQVHLQGETGVDYRIAINVKSQSYPSEVL' A
#
# COMPACT_ATOMS: atom_id res chain seq x y z
N MET A 1 12.73 -18.38 1.80
CA MET A 1 12.14 -18.88 0.54
C MET A 1 11.42 -17.72 -0.12
N PRO A 2 11.57 -17.49 -1.44
CA PRO A 2 10.78 -16.45 -2.12
C PRO A 2 9.29 -16.84 -2.12
N LEU A 3 8.42 -15.88 -1.79
CA LEU A 3 6.98 -16.06 -1.85
C LEU A 3 6.56 -16.27 -3.32
N LYS A 4 5.81 -17.35 -3.59
CA LYS A 4 5.28 -17.63 -4.93
C LYS A 4 4.34 -16.49 -5.34
N ASN A 5 4.56 -15.94 -6.54
CA ASN A 5 3.80 -14.81 -7.10
C ASN A 5 3.97 -13.48 -6.33
N TYR A 6 5.10 -13.30 -5.65
CA TYR A 6 5.43 -12.03 -5.01
C TYR A 6 6.36 -11.20 -5.90
N GLY A 7 6.07 -9.90 -6.01
CA GLY A 7 6.82 -8.96 -6.84
C GLY A 7 7.06 -7.64 -6.11
N VAL A 8 7.85 -6.77 -6.73
CA VAL A 8 8.13 -5.43 -6.21
C VAL A 8 7.42 -4.40 -7.08
N LEU A 9 6.56 -3.57 -6.46
CA LEU A 9 6.03 -2.38 -7.10
C LEU A 9 7.02 -1.23 -6.92
N LYS A 10 7.63 -0.78 -8.02
CA LYS A 10 8.51 0.40 -8.03
C LYS A 10 7.81 1.55 -8.76
N GLY A 11 7.85 2.74 -8.16
CA GLY A 11 7.26 3.93 -8.74
C GLY A 11 7.57 5.19 -7.94
N THR A 12 7.17 6.33 -8.48
CA THR A 12 7.31 7.65 -7.85
C THR A 12 5.99 8.05 -7.22
N VAL A 13 6.02 8.52 -5.96
CA VAL A 13 4.82 9.04 -5.29
C VAL A 13 4.46 10.39 -5.89
N ILE A 14 3.22 10.54 -6.35
CA ILE A 14 2.69 11.80 -6.91
C ILE A 14 1.80 12.50 -5.90
N GLN A 15 1.03 11.74 -5.12
CA GLN A 15 0.12 12.29 -4.13
C GLN A 15 -0.08 11.33 -2.96
N SER A 16 -0.35 11.87 -1.77
CA SER A 16 -0.83 11.10 -0.63
C SER A 16 -2.00 11.76 0.09
N LYS A 17 -2.79 10.94 0.78
CA LYS A 17 -3.95 11.38 1.56
C LYS A 17 -4.12 10.52 2.81
N ILE A 18 -4.24 11.18 3.95
CA ILE A 18 -4.58 10.54 5.21
C ILE A 18 -6.08 10.24 5.23
N GLY A 19 -6.44 8.96 5.36
CA GLY A 19 -7.82 8.54 5.57
C GLY A 19 -8.33 9.00 6.92
N LYS A 20 -9.59 9.45 6.94
CA LYS A 20 -10.30 9.89 8.15
C LYS A 20 -11.49 8.95 8.40
N GLY A 21 -11.92 8.82 9.66
CA GLY A 21 -13.09 8.01 10.04
C GLY A 21 -12.72 6.76 10.82
N LYS A 22 -13.68 5.83 10.96
CA LYS A 22 -13.57 4.66 11.85
C LYS A 22 -12.53 3.63 11.40
N THR A 23 -12.25 3.55 10.10
CA THR A 23 -11.25 2.65 9.50
C THR A 23 -10.26 3.48 8.69
N PRO A 24 -9.33 4.18 9.35
CA PRO A 24 -8.40 5.06 8.64
C PRO A 24 -7.37 4.22 7.85
N HIS A 25 -7.25 4.51 6.57
CA HIS A 25 -6.19 4.02 5.69
C HIS A 25 -5.48 5.18 5.01
N TYR A 26 -4.16 5.10 4.90
CA TYR A 26 -3.35 6.07 4.19
C TYR A 26 -3.32 5.70 2.70
N GLN A 27 -3.78 6.61 1.84
CA GLN A 27 -3.79 6.39 0.39
C GLN A 27 -2.58 7.06 -0.24
N VAL A 28 -1.90 6.34 -1.13
CA VAL A 28 -0.79 6.86 -1.92
C VAL A 28 -1.06 6.59 -3.40
N HIS A 29 -0.96 7.63 -4.20
CA HIS A 29 -0.96 7.56 -5.67
C HIS A 29 0.49 7.54 -6.13
N LEU A 30 0.86 6.50 -6.87
CA LEU A 30 2.17 6.32 -7.46
C LEU A 30 2.05 6.24 -8.98
N GLN A 31 3.04 6.77 -9.67
CA GLN A 31 3.28 6.44 -11.07
C GLN A 31 4.40 5.41 -11.13
N GLY A 32 4.07 4.23 -11.65
CA GLY A 32 5.00 3.16 -11.90
C GLY A 32 5.69 3.30 -13.25
N GLU A 33 6.29 2.21 -13.70
CA GLU A 33 6.97 2.16 -15.00
C GLU A 33 6.01 2.46 -16.14
N THR A 34 6.52 3.06 -17.21
CA THR A 34 5.75 3.43 -18.41
C THR A 34 4.55 4.35 -18.16
N GLY A 35 4.52 5.06 -17.03
CA GLY A 35 3.46 6.01 -16.71
C GLY A 35 2.20 5.37 -16.14
N VAL A 36 2.23 4.09 -15.77
CA VAL A 36 1.07 3.40 -15.19
C VAL A 36 0.76 3.96 -13.81
N ASP A 37 -0.49 4.39 -13.61
CA ASP A 37 -0.96 4.89 -12.32
C ASP A 37 -1.41 3.76 -11.38
N TYR A 38 -0.90 3.80 -10.14
CA TYR A 38 -1.26 2.88 -9.07
C TYR A 38 -1.81 3.65 -7.87
N ARG A 39 -2.77 3.04 -7.17
CA ARG A 39 -3.20 3.52 -5.86
C ARG A 39 -3.08 2.41 -4.83
N ILE A 40 -2.25 2.66 -3.82
CA ILE A 40 -2.09 1.75 -2.68
C ILE A 40 -2.83 2.29 -1.46
N ALA A 41 -3.34 1.39 -0.64
CA ALA A 41 -3.93 1.69 0.65
C ALA A 41 -3.09 1.02 1.75
N ILE A 42 -2.59 1.82 2.68
CA ILE A 42 -1.82 1.36 3.83
C ILE A 42 -2.73 1.45 5.05
N ASN A 43 -2.98 0.31 5.68
CA ASN A 43 -3.76 0.27 6.91
C ASN A 43 -2.97 0.95 8.03
N VAL A 44 -3.55 1.99 8.65
CA VAL A 44 -2.90 2.72 9.76
C VAL A 44 -3.02 1.93 11.07
N LYS A 45 -3.99 1.03 11.15
CA LYS A 45 -4.17 0.10 12.26
C LYS A 45 -4.34 -1.31 11.68
N SER A 46 -3.52 -2.25 12.16
CA SER A 46 -3.69 -3.66 11.80
C SER A 46 -5.02 -4.18 12.32
N GLN A 47 -5.70 -5.02 11.52
CA GLN A 47 -6.87 -5.78 11.97
C GLN A 47 -6.48 -7.09 12.68
N SER A 48 -5.26 -7.57 12.47
CA SER A 48 -4.71 -8.80 13.07
C SER A 48 -3.58 -8.48 14.04
N TYR A 49 -3.29 -9.41 14.96
CA TYR A 49 -2.14 -9.25 15.85
C TYR A 49 -0.81 -9.32 15.05
N PRO A 50 0.25 -8.63 15.48
CA PRO A 50 1.51 -8.57 14.73
C PRO A 50 2.11 -9.94 14.40
N SER A 51 1.89 -10.94 15.26
CA SER A 51 2.36 -12.32 15.05
C SER A 51 1.62 -13.08 13.95
N GLU A 52 0.52 -12.53 13.43
CA GLU A 52 -0.37 -13.16 12.44
C GLU A 52 -0.29 -12.49 11.06
N VAL A 53 0.57 -11.48 10.90
CA VAL A 53 0.80 -10.81 9.62
C VAL A 53 1.83 -11.60 8.83
N LEU A 54 1.43 -12.15 7.68
CA LEU A 54 2.25 -12.94 6.75
C LEU A 54 3.11 -12.07 5.83
#